data_AF-A0A5C5CUS4-F1
#
_entry.id   AF-A0A5C5CUS4-F1
#
_cell.length_a   1.000
_cell.length_b   1.000
_cell.length_c   1.000
_cell.angle_alpha   90.00
_cell.angle_beta   90.00
_cell.angle_gamma   90.00
#
_symmetry.space_group_name_H-M   'P 1'
#
loop_
_entity.id
_entity.type
_entity.pdbx_description
1 polymer ?
#
loop_
_entity_poly.entity_id
_entity_poly.type
_entity_poly.pdbx_seq_one_letter_code
_entity_poly.pdbx_strand_id
1 'polypeptide(L)'
;MSNFIIVNDTINQIVDRELFLAYRVNIIGGDMTLTDAAFSEFRTKYNPPRPPRDGLVKNSGEVTQMSEADGLCIWKDGAAAALSSQPSVPRIDDTMTVGLKLWAVRDENVVHADESCPFGRGLETGVIKHTNLTGGGSAYCAGELIFVAESTIIVNGFSGRYGPRTADEMKDVALAFQKSGYHVWSSGFDEEAGRPYPFIGVDPEWII
;
A
#
# COMPACT_ATOMS: atom_id res chain seq x y z
N MET A 1 12.09 19.50 48.18
CA MET A 1 12.03 18.14 47.59
C MET A 1 10.69 18.06 46.88
N SER A 2 10.53 17.91 45.58
CA SER A 2 11.42 17.62 44.47
C SER A 2 10.71 18.13 43.19
N ASN A 3 11.43 18.79 42.29
CA ASN A 3 10.96 19.04 40.92
C ASN A 3 11.43 17.86 40.07
N PHE A 4 10.50 17.06 39.56
CA PHE A 4 10.78 16.03 38.57
C PHE A 4 10.72 16.64 37.17
N ILE A 5 11.76 16.36 36.41
CA ILE A 5 12.11 16.92 35.10
C ILE A 5 11.32 16.17 34.01
N ILE A 6 10.49 16.89 33.26
CA ILE A 6 9.88 16.47 31.99
C ILE A 6 10.90 16.82 30.88
N VAL A 7 11.78 15.89 30.50
CA VAL A 7 12.75 16.12 29.40
C VAL A 7 12.82 14.96 28.38
N ASN A 8 12.08 13.86 28.57
CA ASN A 8 12.23 12.70 27.66
C ASN A 8 11.42 12.76 26.35
N ASP A 9 10.35 13.55 26.25
CA ASP A 9 9.52 13.53 25.03
C ASP A 9 10.06 14.41 23.89
N THR A 10 10.91 15.40 24.19
CA THR A 10 11.42 16.33 23.16
C THR A 10 12.57 15.72 22.35
N ILE A 11 13.32 14.76 22.92
CA ILE A 11 14.49 14.19 22.26
C ILE A 11 14.07 13.22 21.14
N ASN A 12 13.02 12.41 21.33
CA ASN A 12 12.55 11.49 20.29
C ASN A 12 11.99 12.22 19.05
N GLN A 13 11.32 13.36 19.22
CA GLN A 13 10.83 14.16 18.07
C GLN A 13 11.93 14.83 17.25
N ILE A 14 13.10 15.09 17.85
CA ILE A 14 14.22 15.74 17.16
C ILE A 14 15.00 14.72 16.33
N VAL A 15 15.14 13.48 16.82
CA VAL A 15 15.86 12.42 16.09
C VAL A 15 15.10 12.02 14.82
N ASP A 16 13.76 11.96 14.85
CA ASP A 16 12.96 11.67 13.64
C ASP A 16 13.02 12.79 12.60
N ARG A 17 13.04 14.07 13.02
CA ARG A 17 13.14 15.19 12.08
C ARG A 17 14.50 15.30 11.41
N GLU A 18 15.59 15.02 12.13
CA GLU A 18 16.92 15.05 11.57
C GLU A 18 17.20 13.83 10.68
N LEU A 19 16.63 12.65 10.98
CA LEU A 19 16.68 11.51 10.05
C LEU A 19 15.91 11.79 8.76
N PHE A 20 14.77 12.47 8.84
CA PHE A 20 13.98 12.86 7.67
C PHE A 20 14.68 13.92 6.80
N LEU A 21 15.40 14.86 7.42
CA LEU A 21 16.23 15.84 6.70
C LEU A 21 17.52 15.20 6.16
N ALA A 22 18.08 14.19 6.84
CA ALA A 22 19.24 13.44 6.38
C ALA A 22 18.92 12.42 5.27
N TYR A 23 17.66 12.02 5.06
CA TYR A 23 17.27 11.27 3.85
C TYR A 23 17.29 12.13 2.57
N ARG A 24 17.47 13.45 2.69
CA ARG A 24 17.88 14.32 1.57
C ARG A 24 19.40 14.34 1.36
N VAL A 25 20.13 13.33 1.84
CA VAL A 25 21.54 13.16 1.50
C VAL A 25 21.62 12.72 0.03
N ASN A 26 22.01 13.70 -0.79
CA ASN A 26 22.50 13.56 -2.16
C ASN A 26 23.29 12.27 -2.37
N ILE A 27 22.63 11.22 -2.87
CA ILE A 27 23.31 10.13 -3.56
C ILE A 27 23.41 10.58 -5.01
N ILE A 28 24.65 10.83 -5.42
CA ILE A 28 25.11 11.32 -6.71
C ILE A 28 24.34 10.63 -7.87
N GLY A 29 23.33 11.30 -8.43
CA GLY A 29 22.78 11.00 -9.76
C GLY A 29 21.27 11.09 -9.98
N GLY A 30 20.44 11.02 -8.94
CA GLY A 30 18.98 11.14 -9.09
C GLY A 30 18.28 11.29 -7.75
N ASP A 31 17.38 12.27 -7.62
CA ASP A 31 16.59 12.47 -6.41
C ASP A 31 15.75 11.22 -6.15
N MET A 32 16.09 10.48 -5.08
CA MET A 32 15.31 9.33 -4.62
C MET A 32 13.96 9.85 -4.11
N THR A 33 12.88 9.34 -4.69
CA THR A 33 11.52 9.73 -4.29
C THR A 33 11.16 9.13 -2.93
N LEU A 34 10.16 9.70 -2.25
CA LEU A 34 9.65 9.15 -0.99
C LEU A 34 9.14 7.71 -1.20
N THR A 35 8.47 7.47 -2.32
CA THR A 35 7.98 6.17 -2.76
C THR A 35 9.12 5.16 -2.92
N ASP A 36 10.20 5.54 -3.60
CA ASP A 36 11.34 4.65 -3.82
C ASP A 36 11.99 4.27 -2.50
N ALA A 37 12.24 5.24 -1.62
CA ALA A 37 12.83 5.00 -0.31
C ALA A 37 11.93 4.07 0.55
N ALA A 38 10.64 4.39 0.66
CA ALA A 38 9.69 3.65 1.48
C ALA A 38 9.52 2.19 1.02
N PHE A 39 9.33 1.97 -0.28
CA PHE A 39 9.13 0.62 -0.79
C PHE A 39 10.44 -0.15 -0.99
N SER A 40 11.60 0.51 -1.11
CA SER A 40 12.90 -0.17 -1.06
C SER A 40 13.14 -0.82 0.31
N GLU A 41 12.80 -0.14 1.40
CA GLU A 41 12.84 -0.71 2.76
C GLU A 41 11.95 -1.96 2.86
N PHE A 42 10.70 -1.84 2.39
CA PHE A 42 9.74 -2.96 2.38
C PHE A 42 10.26 -4.15 1.56
N ARG A 43 10.71 -3.92 0.32
CA ARG A 43 11.27 -4.97 -0.56
C ARG A 43 12.48 -5.64 0.05
N THR A 44 13.36 -4.87 0.70
CA THR A 44 14.55 -5.41 1.38
C THR A 44 14.15 -6.37 2.50
N LYS A 45 13.15 -6.00 3.31
CA LYS A 45 12.67 -6.83 4.43
C LYS A 45 11.98 -8.11 3.98
N TYR A 46 11.18 -8.06 2.92
CA TYR A 46 10.34 -9.18 2.47
C TYR A 46 10.86 -9.94 1.25
N ASN A 47 12.13 -9.79 0.92
CA ASN A 47 12.78 -10.51 -0.19
C ASN A 47 12.79 -12.04 0.05
N PRO A 48 12.58 -12.87 -0.98
CA PRO A 48 12.31 -12.55 -2.39
C PRO A 48 10.85 -12.22 -2.72
N PRO A 49 10.58 -11.53 -3.86
CA PRO A 49 9.22 -11.41 -4.39
C PRO A 49 8.66 -12.80 -4.70
N ARG A 50 7.33 -12.92 -4.72
CA ARG A 50 6.65 -14.22 -4.80
C ARG A 50 5.83 -14.35 -6.07
N PRO A 51 5.84 -15.51 -6.74
CA PRO A 51 4.92 -15.77 -7.85
C PRO A 51 3.47 -15.74 -7.33
N PRO A 52 2.48 -15.57 -8.22
CA PRO A 52 1.08 -15.72 -7.83
C PRO A 52 0.86 -17.10 -7.24
N ARG A 53 0.05 -17.21 -6.18
CA ARG A 53 -0.26 -18.53 -5.58
C ARG A 53 -0.84 -19.50 -6.62
N ASP A 54 -0.34 -20.73 -6.59
CA ASP A 54 -0.70 -21.78 -7.54
C ASP A 54 -2.20 -22.05 -7.56
N GLY A 55 -2.73 -22.31 -8.76
CA GLY A 55 -4.13 -22.66 -8.97
C GLY A 55 -5.12 -21.49 -8.82
N LEU A 56 -4.66 -20.26 -8.56
CA LEU A 56 -5.54 -19.08 -8.49
C LEU A 56 -5.67 -18.31 -9.81
N VAL A 57 -4.76 -18.53 -10.76
CA VAL A 57 -4.91 -18.07 -12.15
C VAL A 57 -5.85 -19.02 -12.88
N LYS A 58 -7.03 -18.55 -13.29
CA LYS A 58 -8.08 -19.41 -13.85
C LYS A 58 -8.15 -19.43 -15.37
N ASN A 59 -7.72 -18.37 -16.02
CA ASN A 59 -7.67 -18.25 -17.48
C ASN A 59 -6.45 -17.41 -17.89
N SER A 60 -6.08 -17.49 -19.17
CA SER A 60 -4.93 -16.76 -19.72
C SER A 60 -5.07 -15.24 -19.63
N GLY A 61 -6.31 -14.73 -19.64
CA GLY A 61 -6.59 -13.31 -19.51
C GLY A 61 -6.15 -12.72 -18.16
N GLU A 62 -6.14 -13.51 -17.08
CA GLU A 62 -5.72 -13.03 -15.75
C GLU A 62 -4.23 -12.70 -15.66
N VAL A 63 -3.40 -13.13 -16.62
CA VAL A 63 -1.96 -12.83 -16.67
C VAL A 63 -1.57 -11.92 -17.82
N THR A 64 -2.53 -11.46 -18.64
CA THR A 64 -2.28 -10.39 -19.61
C THR A 64 -1.94 -9.11 -18.86
N GLN A 65 -0.73 -8.61 -19.03
CA GLN A 65 -0.28 -7.41 -18.34
C GLN A 65 -1.02 -6.17 -18.85
N MET A 66 -1.53 -5.36 -17.92
CA MET A 66 -2.04 -4.03 -18.24
C MET A 66 -0.88 -3.08 -18.57
N SER A 67 -1.09 -2.23 -19.56
CA SER A 67 -0.23 -1.07 -19.84
C SER A 67 -0.79 0.20 -19.20
N GLU A 68 -0.02 1.30 -19.23
CA GLU A 68 -0.51 2.60 -18.79
C GLU A 68 -1.72 3.08 -19.61
N ALA A 69 -1.77 2.74 -20.91
CA ALA A 69 -2.91 3.04 -21.77
C ALA A 69 -4.19 2.30 -21.35
N ASP A 70 -4.05 1.18 -20.63
CA ASP A 70 -5.15 0.40 -20.06
C ASP A 70 -5.61 0.94 -18.69
N GLY A 71 -4.96 1.98 -18.18
CA GLY A 71 -5.23 2.57 -16.86
C GLY A 71 -4.33 2.05 -15.74
N LEU A 72 -3.22 1.36 -16.06
CA LEU A 72 -2.19 1.04 -15.07
C LEU A 72 -1.45 2.31 -14.64
N CYS A 73 -1.44 2.60 -13.35
CA CYS A 73 -0.73 3.74 -12.79
C CYS A 73 0.46 3.26 -11.96
N ILE A 74 1.60 3.95 -12.10
CA ILE A 74 2.72 3.83 -11.17
C ILE A 74 2.42 4.72 -9.96
N TRP A 75 2.53 4.16 -8.75
CA TRP A 75 2.38 4.90 -7.50
C TRP A 75 3.42 6.02 -7.42
N LYS A 76 3.02 7.19 -6.95
CA LYS A 76 3.86 8.39 -6.86
C LYS A 76 3.87 8.90 -5.44
N ASP A 77 4.81 9.80 -5.16
CA ASP A 77 4.86 10.51 -3.89
C ASP A 77 3.55 11.26 -3.65
N GLY A 78 3.00 11.06 -2.45
CA GLY A 78 1.89 11.85 -1.98
C GLY A 78 2.36 13.21 -1.49
N ALA A 79 1.40 14.12 -1.33
CA ALA A 79 1.64 15.50 -0.89
C ALA A 79 1.22 15.73 0.56
N ALA A 80 0.97 14.66 1.34
CA ALA A 80 0.45 14.77 2.69
C ALA A 80 1.42 15.54 3.60
N ALA A 81 0.96 16.67 4.14
CA ALA A 81 1.61 17.30 5.27
C ALA A 81 1.30 16.51 6.56
N ALA A 82 2.19 16.53 7.54
CA ALA A 82 1.91 15.92 8.84
C ALA A 82 0.59 16.48 9.43
N LEU A 83 -0.34 15.59 9.80
CA LEU A 83 -1.57 15.99 10.47
C LEU A 83 -1.29 16.43 11.90
N SER A 84 -2.02 17.45 12.36
CA SER A 84 -1.99 17.87 13.77
C SER A 84 -2.72 16.91 14.71
N SER A 85 -3.63 16.07 14.18
CA SER A 85 -4.38 15.06 14.92
C SER A 85 -4.84 13.93 13.99
N GLN A 86 -5.09 12.75 14.56
CA GLN A 86 -5.70 11.63 13.85
C GLN A 86 -7.09 12.02 13.30
N PRO A 87 -7.40 11.73 12.02
CA PRO A 87 -8.71 12.01 11.45
C PRO A 87 -9.79 11.06 12.00
N SER A 88 -11.07 11.40 11.81
CA SER A 88 -12.17 10.48 12.12
C SER A 88 -12.07 9.23 11.24
N VAL A 89 -12.37 8.06 11.83
CA VAL A 89 -12.41 6.79 11.10
C VAL A 89 -13.37 6.92 9.92
N PRO A 90 -12.94 6.61 8.68
CA PRO A 90 -13.81 6.66 7.51
C PRO A 90 -14.86 5.55 7.61
N ARG A 91 -16.13 5.89 7.37
CA ARG A 91 -17.19 4.90 7.25
C ARG A 91 -17.08 4.24 5.88
N ILE A 92 -16.73 2.97 5.83
CA ILE A 92 -16.67 2.20 4.59
C ILE A 92 -18.04 1.56 4.33
N ASP A 93 -18.64 1.87 3.18
CA ASP A 93 -19.86 1.22 2.71
C ASP A 93 -19.72 0.81 1.23
N ASP A 94 -20.74 0.14 0.71
CA ASP A 94 -20.74 -0.41 -0.65
C ASP A 94 -20.53 0.68 -1.72
N THR A 95 -20.89 1.93 -1.44
CA THR A 95 -20.71 3.03 -2.42
C THR A 95 -19.24 3.38 -2.63
N MET A 96 -18.40 3.17 -1.62
CA MET A 96 -16.96 3.41 -1.72
C MET A 96 -16.23 2.38 -2.59
N THR A 97 -16.84 1.22 -2.82
CA THR A 97 -16.28 0.16 -3.67
C THR A 97 -16.35 0.51 -5.17
N VAL A 98 -17.14 1.51 -5.56
CA VAL A 98 -17.22 1.99 -6.94
C VAL A 98 -15.89 2.60 -7.44
N GLY A 99 -15.03 3.04 -6.52
CA GLY A 99 -13.68 3.53 -6.79
C GLY A 99 -12.56 2.58 -6.33
N LEU A 100 -12.87 1.30 -6.14
CA LEU A 100 -11.92 0.30 -5.67
C LEU A 100 -10.79 0.11 -6.67
N LYS A 101 -9.56 0.24 -6.18
CA LYS A 101 -8.34 -0.01 -6.95
C LYS A 101 -7.64 -1.25 -6.42
N LEU A 102 -7.04 -2.02 -7.32
CA LEU A 102 -6.07 -3.04 -6.98
C LEU A 102 -4.67 -2.41 -6.96
N TRP A 103 -3.81 -2.83 -6.05
CA TRP A 103 -2.40 -2.43 -6.01
C TRP A 103 -1.46 -3.62 -5.90
N ALA A 104 -0.21 -3.47 -6.36
CA ALA A 104 0.85 -4.46 -6.22
C ALA A 104 2.23 -3.82 -6.08
N VAL A 105 3.04 -4.34 -5.16
CA VAL A 105 4.46 -4.01 -4.99
C VAL A 105 5.28 -4.96 -5.86
N ARG A 106 5.77 -4.47 -6.99
CA ARG A 106 6.68 -5.19 -7.91
C ARG A 106 8.14 -4.99 -7.50
N ASP A 107 9.09 -5.60 -8.21
CA ASP A 107 10.53 -5.40 -7.99
C ASP A 107 10.96 -3.93 -8.09
N GLU A 108 10.49 -3.23 -9.12
CA GLU A 108 11.01 -1.90 -9.46
C GLU A 108 10.09 -0.77 -9.01
N ASN A 109 8.80 -1.02 -8.88
CA ASN A 109 7.80 0.01 -8.60
C ASN A 109 6.61 -0.55 -7.83
N VAL A 110 5.73 0.35 -7.42
CA VAL A 110 4.40 0.01 -6.92
C VAL A 110 3.42 0.51 -7.95
N VAL A 111 2.40 -0.30 -8.23
CA VAL A 111 1.40 0.02 -9.24
C VAL A 111 0.00 -0.14 -8.69
N HIS A 112 -0.94 0.53 -9.33
CA HIS A 112 -2.36 0.36 -9.05
C HIS A 112 -3.21 0.61 -10.30
N ALA A 113 -4.44 0.10 -10.30
CA ALA A 113 -5.43 0.38 -11.33
C ALA A 113 -6.85 0.18 -10.78
N ASP A 114 -7.85 0.80 -11.41
CA ASP A 114 -9.26 0.55 -11.07
C ASP A 114 -9.62 -0.91 -11.36
N GLU A 115 -10.24 -1.59 -10.39
CA GLU A 115 -10.65 -2.99 -10.57
C GLU A 115 -11.64 -3.11 -11.74
N SER A 116 -12.58 -2.17 -11.80
CA SER A 116 -13.62 -2.06 -12.82
C SER A 116 -13.22 -1.07 -13.93
N CYS A 117 -12.21 -1.42 -14.72
CA CYS A 117 -11.70 -0.59 -15.83
C CYS A 117 -12.07 -1.14 -17.23
N PRO A 118 -11.91 -0.37 -18.33
CA PRO A 118 -12.17 -0.83 -19.69
C PRO A 118 -11.41 -2.10 -20.08
N PHE A 119 -10.15 -2.24 -19.67
CA PHE A 119 -9.36 -3.44 -19.91
C PHE A 119 -9.97 -4.67 -19.22
N GLY A 120 -10.35 -4.54 -17.94
CA GLY A 120 -11.01 -5.61 -17.18
C GLY A 120 -12.29 -6.11 -17.82
N ARG A 121 -13.10 -5.20 -18.41
CA ARG A 121 -14.33 -5.58 -19.13
C ARG A 121 -14.10 -6.45 -20.36
N GLY A 122 -12.89 -6.43 -20.92
CA GLY A 122 -12.48 -7.32 -22.01
C GLY A 122 -12.03 -8.71 -21.56
N LEU A 123 -11.83 -8.91 -20.25
CA LEU A 123 -11.44 -10.20 -19.68
C LEU A 123 -12.67 -11.07 -19.42
N GLU A 124 -12.46 -12.38 -19.34
CA GLU A 124 -13.50 -13.36 -18.98
C GLU A 124 -14.11 -13.07 -17.60
N THR A 125 -13.32 -12.55 -16.66
CA THR A 125 -13.75 -12.18 -15.31
C THR A 125 -14.55 -10.87 -15.25
N GLY A 126 -14.56 -10.08 -16.33
CA GLY A 126 -15.19 -8.74 -16.38
C GLY A 126 -14.49 -7.65 -15.57
N VAL A 127 -13.50 -8.01 -14.75
CA VAL A 127 -12.66 -7.14 -13.93
C VAL A 127 -11.22 -7.62 -13.94
N ILE A 128 -10.28 -6.73 -13.62
CA ILE A 128 -8.86 -7.10 -13.52
C ILE A 128 -8.57 -7.90 -12.25
N LYS A 129 -7.43 -8.59 -12.23
CA LYS A 129 -6.85 -9.26 -11.07
C LYS A 129 -5.47 -8.67 -10.78
N HIS A 130 -4.92 -8.88 -9.58
CA HIS A 130 -3.57 -8.42 -9.25
C HIS A 130 -2.49 -8.95 -10.21
N THR A 131 -2.71 -10.14 -10.79
CA THR A 131 -1.84 -10.73 -11.82
C THR A 131 -1.85 -9.94 -13.13
N ASN A 132 -2.91 -9.21 -13.46
CA ASN A 132 -2.92 -8.28 -14.59
C ASN A 132 -2.02 -7.06 -14.32
N LEU A 133 -1.87 -6.67 -13.06
CA LEU A 133 -0.89 -5.66 -12.69
C LEU A 133 0.52 -6.21 -12.90
N THR A 134 0.83 -7.46 -12.59
CA THR A 134 2.21 -7.97 -12.69
C THR A 134 2.55 -8.65 -14.02
N GLY A 135 1.57 -8.83 -14.92
CA GLY A 135 1.75 -9.70 -16.10
C GLY A 135 1.94 -11.17 -15.75
N GLY A 136 1.40 -11.61 -14.61
CA GLY A 136 1.65 -12.93 -14.03
C GLY A 136 3.01 -13.08 -13.35
N GLY A 137 3.85 -12.03 -13.35
CA GLY A 137 5.14 -12.01 -12.67
C GLY A 137 5.03 -12.03 -11.15
N SER A 138 6.20 -12.04 -10.49
CA SER A 138 6.28 -12.02 -9.04
C SER A 138 5.95 -10.64 -8.46
N ALA A 139 5.42 -10.62 -7.25
CA ALA A 139 5.23 -9.41 -6.45
C ALA A 139 5.55 -9.68 -4.97
N TYR A 140 5.97 -8.64 -4.25
CA TYR A 140 6.20 -8.74 -2.82
C TYR A 140 4.88 -8.82 -2.07
N CYS A 141 3.95 -7.93 -2.39
CA CYS A 141 2.65 -7.86 -1.73
C CYS A 141 1.63 -7.21 -2.69
N ALA A 142 0.35 -7.50 -2.49
CA ALA A 142 -0.75 -6.87 -3.22
C ALA A 142 -2.00 -6.79 -2.35
N GLY A 143 -2.95 -5.97 -2.77
CA GLY A 143 -4.21 -5.81 -2.08
C GLY A 143 -5.10 -4.80 -2.76
N GLU A 144 -6.01 -4.21 -2.00
CA GLU A 144 -6.97 -3.24 -2.49
C GLU A 144 -6.72 -1.89 -1.81
N LEU A 145 -7.10 -0.81 -2.50
CA LEU A 145 -7.08 0.53 -1.94
C LEU A 145 -8.27 1.36 -2.41
N ILE A 146 -8.68 2.31 -1.57
CA ILE A 146 -9.70 3.32 -1.87
C ILE A 146 -9.11 4.69 -1.56
N PHE A 147 -9.22 5.63 -2.50
CA PHE A 147 -8.94 7.04 -2.23
C PHE A 147 -10.17 7.69 -1.61
N VAL A 148 -10.01 8.24 -0.40
CA VAL A 148 -11.08 8.99 0.30
C VAL A 148 -10.88 10.51 0.22
N ALA A 149 -9.65 10.92 -0.08
CA ALA A 149 -9.26 12.28 -0.46
C ALA A 149 -7.99 12.21 -1.33
N GLU A 150 -7.53 13.34 -1.84
CA GLU A 150 -6.34 13.42 -2.71
C GLU A 150 -5.08 12.80 -2.10
N SER A 151 -4.87 12.97 -0.79
CA SER A 151 -3.72 12.42 -0.06
C SER A 151 -4.10 11.41 1.02
N THR A 152 -5.34 10.92 1.03
CA THR A 152 -5.83 9.97 2.05
C THR A 152 -6.37 8.72 1.41
N ILE A 153 -5.85 7.59 1.84
CA ILE A 153 -6.22 6.27 1.35
C ILE A 153 -6.62 5.33 2.48
N ILE A 154 -7.45 4.36 2.14
CA ILE A 154 -7.67 3.15 2.94
C ILE A 154 -7.05 1.99 2.15
N VAL A 155 -6.21 1.19 2.78
CA VAL A 155 -5.55 0.04 2.17
C VAL A 155 -5.89 -1.25 2.92
N ASN A 156 -5.94 -2.36 2.19
CA ASN A 156 -5.92 -3.69 2.77
C ASN A 156 -4.97 -4.57 1.95
N GLY A 157 -4.72 -5.79 2.43
CA GLY A 157 -3.90 -6.78 1.73
C GLY A 157 -4.72 -7.79 0.91
N PHE A 158 -6.01 -7.54 0.67
CA PHE A 158 -6.97 -8.53 0.20
C PHE A 158 -6.70 -8.96 -1.25
N SER A 159 -5.73 -9.86 -1.40
CA SER A 159 -5.32 -10.45 -2.66
C SER A 159 -5.14 -11.95 -2.48
N GLY A 160 -5.93 -12.73 -3.21
CA GLY A 160 -5.74 -14.18 -3.25
C GLY A 160 -4.35 -14.57 -3.77
N ARG A 161 -3.79 -13.79 -4.71
CA ARG A 161 -2.55 -14.14 -5.43
C ARG A 161 -1.28 -13.69 -4.72
N TYR A 162 -1.26 -12.48 -4.15
CA TYR A 162 -0.06 -11.89 -3.55
C TYR A 162 -0.30 -11.21 -2.19
N GLY A 163 -1.40 -11.52 -1.49
CA GLY A 163 -1.68 -10.90 -0.20
C GLY A 163 -0.57 -11.15 0.83
N PRO A 164 -0.44 -10.27 1.84
CA PRO A 164 0.53 -10.45 2.91
C PRO A 164 0.25 -11.75 3.66
N ARG A 165 1.28 -12.26 4.33
CA ARG A 165 1.25 -13.56 5.03
C ARG A 165 1.08 -13.42 6.53
N THR A 166 1.31 -12.22 7.07
CA THR A 166 1.32 -11.93 8.50
C THR A 166 0.76 -10.54 8.76
N ALA A 167 0.36 -10.28 10.01
CA ALA A 167 -0.03 -8.95 10.47
C ALA A 167 1.11 -7.94 10.31
N ASP A 168 2.35 -8.33 10.60
CA ASP A 168 3.53 -7.48 10.42
C ASP A 168 3.73 -7.07 8.96
N GLU A 169 3.60 -7.99 8.01
CA GLU A 169 3.73 -7.68 6.58
C GLU A 169 2.62 -6.73 6.09
N MET A 170 1.40 -6.87 6.61
CA MET A 170 0.32 -5.93 6.32
C MET A 170 0.58 -4.55 6.92
N LYS A 171 1.06 -4.49 8.17
CA LYS A 171 1.40 -3.24 8.83
C LYS A 171 2.53 -2.51 8.11
N ASP A 172 3.58 -3.23 7.73
CA ASP A 172 4.75 -2.66 7.07
C ASP A 172 4.45 -2.14 5.66
N VAL A 173 3.59 -2.82 4.89
CA VAL A 173 3.21 -2.29 3.57
C VAL A 173 2.34 -1.04 3.73
N ALA A 174 1.48 -0.98 4.75
CA ALA A 174 0.69 0.22 5.04
C ALA A 174 1.59 1.38 5.52
N LEU A 175 2.62 1.10 6.31
CA LEU A 175 3.67 2.06 6.67
C LEU A 175 4.46 2.54 5.45
N ALA A 176 4.74 1.68 4.47
CA ALA A 176 5.40 2.09 3.24
C ALA A 176 4.54 3.09 2.43
N PHE A 177 3.22 2.85 2.34
CA PHE A 177 2.30 3.83 1.78
C PHE A 177 2.32 5.16 2.56
N GLN A 178 2.33 5.11 3.89
CA GLN A 178 2.39 6.32 4.73
C GLN A 178 3.69 7.10 4.46
N LYS A 179 4.83 6.40 4.50
CA LYS A 179 6.17 6.96 4.24
C LYS A 179 6.32 7.51 2.82
N SER A 180 5.53 7.01 1.86
CA SER A 180 5.44 7.55 0.50
C SER A 180 4.68 8.89 0.40
N GLY A 181 4.23 9.46 1.51
CA GLY A 181 3.61 10.79 1.56
C GLY A 181 2.09 10.78 1.58
N TYR A 182 1.45 9.72 2.11
CA TYR A 182 0.00 9.60 2.21
C TYR A 182 -0.47 9.47 3.65
N HIS A 183 -1.72 9.88 3.87
CA HIS A 183 -2.52 9.53 5.04
C HIS A 183 -3.13 8.15 4.84
N VAL A 184 -2.81 7.20 5.71
CA VAL A 184 -3.16 5.79 5.48
C VAL A 184 -4.01 5.26 6.63
N TRP A 185 -5.18 4.75 6.25
CA TRP A 185 -5.96 3.82 7.05
C TRP A 185 -5.71 2.40 6.55
N SER A 186 -5.60 1.42 7.44
CA SER A 186 -5.40 0.02 7.10
C SER A 186 -6.50 -0.85 7.69
N SER A 187 -7.10 -1.74 6.89
CA SER A 187 -8.04 -2.74 7.43
C SER A 187 -7.34 -3.82 8.27
N GLY A 188 -6.01 -3.94 8.20
CA GLY A 188 -5.24 -4.89 9.01
C GLY A 188 -5.29 -6.33 8.51
N PHE A 189 -4.97 -7.26 9.42
CA PHE A 189 -4.82 -8.69 9.13
C PHE A 189 -5.51 -9.53 10.20
N ASP A 190 -6.29 -10.51 9.76
CA ASP A 190 -6.92 -11.52 10.61
C ASP A 190 -5.92 -12.65 10.87
N GLU A 191 -5.26 -12.62 12.03
CA GLU A 191 -4.30 -13.64 12.42
C GLU A 191 -4.95 -15.01 12.65
N GLU A 192 -6.21 -15.03 13.10
CA GLU A 192 -6.95 -16.28 13.34
C GLU A 192 -7.30 -16.96 12.01
N ALA A 193 -7.81 -16.20 11.04
CA ALA A 193 -8.12 -16.71 9.71
C ALA A 193 -6.91 -16.80 8.78
N GLY A 194 -5.75 -16.26 9.18
CA GLY A 194 -4.53 -16.24 8.38
C GLY A 194 -4.67 -15.45 7.08
N ARG A 195 -5.45 -14.36 7.09
CA ARG A 195 -5.72 -13.55 5.89
C ARG A 195 -5.96 -12.07 6.20
N PRO A 196 -5.77 -11.17 5.24
CA PRO A 196 -6.13 -9.76 5.38
C PRO A 196 -7.63 -9.57 5.59
N TYR A 197 -8.01 -8.56 6.36
CA TYR A 197 -9.42 -8.18 6.45
C TYR A 197 -9.89 -7.56 5.12
N PRO A 198 -11.13 -7.85 4.67
CA PRO A 198 -11.76 -7.11 3.60
C PRO A 198 -12.11 -5.69 4.08
N PHE A 199 -12.47 -4.80 3.16
CA PHE A 199 -12.91 -3.44 3.53
C PHE A 199 -14.24 -3.40 4.28
N ILE A 200 -15.17 -4.31 3.98
CA ILE A 200 -16.50 -4.32 4.59
C ILE A 200 -16.47 -5.18 5.86
N GLY A 201 -16.96 -4.61 6.96
CA GLY A 201 -17.16 -5.32 8.23
C GLY A 201 -16.05 -5.15 9.27
N VAL A 202 -15.02 -4.35 8.97
CA VAL A 202 -13.93 -4.03 9.91
C VAL A 202 -13.65 -2.53 9.84
N ASP A 203 -13.59 -1.88 11.00
CA ASP A 203 -13.17 -0.49 11.09
C ASP A 203 -11.65 -0.42 10.85
N PRO A 204 -11.18 0.41 9.89
CA PRO A 204 -9.76 0.49 9.61
C PRO A 204 -9.01 1.26 10.70
N GLU A 205 -7.74 0.93 10.87
CA GLU A 205 -6.84 1.54 11.82
C GLU A 205 -5.98 2.62 11.17
N TRP A 206 -5.73 3.70 11.88
CA TRP A 206 -4.86 4.78 11.40
C TRP A 206 -3.40 4.39 11.53
N ILE A 207 -2.65 4.55 10.44
CA ILE A 207 -1.22 4.24 10.40
C ILE A 207 -0.42 5.49 10.79
N ILE A 208 0.39 5.34 11.84
CA ILE A 208 1.31 6.37 12.37
C ILE A 208 2.76 6.02 12.08
#